data_AF-A0A7C0V0A1-F1
#
_entry.id   AF-A0A7C0V0A1-F1
#
_cell.length_a   1.000
_cell.length_b   1.000
_cell.length_c   1.000
_cell.angle_alpha   90.00
_cell.angle_beta   90.00
_cell.angle_gamma   90.00
#
_symmetry.space_group_name_H-M   'P 1'
#
loop_
_entity.id
_entity.type
_entity.pdbx_description
1 polymer ?
#
loop_
_entity_poly.entity_id
_entity_poly.type
_entity_poly.pdbx_seq_one_letter_code
_entity_poly.pdbx_strand_id
1 'polypeptide(L)' 'FARGDWLEDSDVDVIVVSEAFRGMRLSERIGLVRNLAPSNIAFEILAYTPEEFHDRLRHSIVLRDASTYWKRIA' A
#
# COMPACT_ATOMS: atom_id res chain seq x y z
N PHE A 1 6.17 16.68 -5.35
CA PHE A 1 7.54 16.51 -4.82
C PHE A 1 7.51 16.80 -3.33
N ALA A 2 7.85 15.83 -2.49
CA ALA A 2 8.04 16.03 -1.05
C ALA A 2 9.34 16.83 -0.82
N ARG A 3 9.35 17.76 0.14
CA ARG A 3 10.46 18.71 0.37
C ARG A 3 11.65 18.11 1.13
N GLY A 4 11.69 16.79 1.30
CA GLY A 4 12.77 16.08 2.01
C GLY A 4 12.63 16.13 3.54
N ASP A 5 11.56 16.72 4.06
CA ASP A 5 11.14 16.74 5.45
C ASP A 5 10.03 15.68 5.68
N TRP A 6 10.22 14.78 6.65
CA TRP A 6 9.17 13.89 7.14
C TRP A 6 8.53 14.56 8.36
N LEU A 7 7.24 14.89 8.28
CA LEU A 7 6.49 15.47 9.40
C LEU A 7 5.84 14.33 10.20
N GLU A 8 5.62 14.52 11.51
CA GLU A 8 4.90 13.54 12.33
C GLU A 8 3.47 13.28 11.81
N ASP A 9 2.87 14.29 11.16
CA ASP A 9 1.53 14.23 10.57
C ASP A 9 1.54 13.77 9.10
N SER A 10 2.67 13.30 8.56
CA SER A 10 2.71 12.76 7.19
C SER A 10 1.89 11.46 7.10
N ASP A 11 1.00 11.41 6.11
CA ASP A 11 0.26 10.19 5.77
C ASP A 11 1.23 9.04 5.45
N VAL A 12 0.86 7.82 5.84
CA VAL A 12 1.67 6.62 5.60
C VAL A 12 1.06 5.80 4.46
N ASP A 13 1.80 5.68 3.37
CA ASP A 13 1.44 4.77 2.28
C ASP A 13 1.82 3.33 2.63
N VAL A 14 0.85 2.42 2.58
CA VAL A 14 1.08 0.98 2.79
C VAL A 14 0.59 0.16 1.60
N ILE A 15 1.48 -0.69 1.09
CA ILE A 15 1.16 -1.69 0.08
C ILE A 15 1.03 -3.04 0.78
N VAL A 16 -0.16 -3.62 0.76
CA VAL A 16 -0.43 -4.96 1.30
C VAL A 16 -0.63 -5.92 0.15
N VAL A 17 0.20 -6.96 0.11
CA VAL A 17 0.15 -7.99 -0.92
C VAL A 17 -0.26 -9.32 -0.27
N SER A 18 -1.40 -9.89 -0.65
CA SER A 18 -1.91 -11.13 -0.06
C SER A 18 -2.80 -11.93 -1.01
N GLU A 19 -2.61 -13.24 -1.01
CA GLU A 19 -3.49 -14.20 -1.71
C GLU A 19 -4.94 -14.13 -1.21
N ALA A 20 -5.15 -13.75 0.05
CA ALA A 20 -6.48 -13.65 0.65
C ALA A 20 -7.39 -12.63 -0.06
N PHE A 21 -6.82 -11.70 -0.82
CA PHE A 21 -7.58 -10.70 -1.57
C PHE A 21 -8.20 -11.22 -2.88
N ARG A 22 -7.87 -12.45 -3.29
CA ARG A 22 -8.39 -13.04 -4.53
C ARG A 22 -9.91 -13.12 -4.51
N GLY A 23 -10.55 -12.59 -5.55
CA GLY A 23 -12.01 -12.58 -5.68
C GLY A 23 -12.74 -11.50 -4.85
N MET A 24 -12.03 -10.76 -3.99
CA MET A 24 -12.62 -9.65 -3.22
C MET A 24 -12.70 -8.37 -4.06
N ARG A 25 -13.65 -7.49 -3.77
CA ARG A 25 -13.68 -6.12 -4.31
C ARG A 25 -12.62 -5.27 -3.61
N LEU A 26 -12.10 -4.25 -4.29
CA LEU A 26 -11.06 -3.37 -3.75
C LEU A 26 -11.47 -2.73 -2.41
N SER A 27 -12.70 -2.23 -2.30
CA SER A 27 -13.22 -1.61 -1.08
C SER A 27 -13.25 -2.56 0.12
N GLU A 28 -13.56 -3.84 -0.11
CA GLU A 28 -13.58 -4.87 0.94
C GLU A 28 -12.16 -5.13 1.46
N ARG A 29 -11.20 -5.26 0.53
CA ARG A 29 -9.78 -5.47 0.87
C ARG A 29 -9.22 -4.31 1.67
N ILE A 30 -9.49 -3.08 1.24
CA ILE A 30 -9.05 -1.85 1.94
C ILE A 30 -9.68 -1.79 3.34
N GLY A 31 -10.98 -2.09 3.46
CA GLY A 31 -11.67 -2.13 4.75
C GLY A 31 -11.05 -3.16 5.72
N LEU A 32 -10.73 -4.36 5.22
CA LEU A 32 -10.07 -5.39 6.02
C LEU A 32 -8.71 -4.92 6.55
N VAL A 33 -7.87 -4.35 5.68
CA VAL A 33 -6.56 -3.82 6.10
C VAL A 33 -6.73 -2.66 7.07
N ARG A 34 -7.66 -1.74 6.82
CA ARG A 34 -7.89 -0.59 7.69
C ARG A 34 -8.34 -1.01 9.09
N ASN A 35 -9.17 -2.04 9.20
CA ASN A 35 -9.63 -2.58 10.50
C ASN A 35 -8.51 -3.22 11.32
N LEU A 36 -7.43 -3.66 10.68
CA LEU A 36 -6.24 -4.20 11.36
C LEU A 36 -5.22 -3.10 11.72
N ALA A 37 -5.31 -1.94 11.08
CA ALA A 37 -4.37 -0.85 11.27
C ALA A 37 -4.74 0.03 12.49
N PRO A 38 -3.75 0.65 13.17
CA PRO A 38 -4.01 1.66 14.19
C PRO A 38 -4.92 2.78 13.66
N SER A 39 -5.98 3.08 14.41
CA SER A 39 -6.99 4.06 14.00
C SER A 39 -6.49 5.51 14.05
N ASN A 40 -5.47 5.79 14.86
CA ASN A 40 -4.86 7.10 15.06
C ASN A 40 -3.81 7.47 14.00
N ILE A 41 -3.54 6.59 13.04
CA ILE A 41 -2.61 6.85 11.93
C ILE A 41 -3.41 6.94 10.64
N ALA A 42 -3.13 7.96 9.83
CA ALA A 42 -3.66 8.08 8.48
C ALA A 42 -2.87 7.17 7.54
N PHE A 43 -3.53 6.14 7.02
CA PHE A 43 -2.95 5.20 6.08
C PHE A 43 -3.62 5.33 4.71
N GLU A 44 -2.82 5.52 3.67
CA GLU A 44 -3.24 5.25 2.29
C GLU A 44 -2.94 3.77 1.99
N ILE A 45 -3.97 2.99 1.67
CA ILE A 45 -3.86 1.54 1.55
C ILE A 45 -3.99 1.12 0.09
N LEU A 46 -2.93 0.48 -0.43
CA LEU A 46 -2.94 -0.23 -1.70
C LEU A 46 -2.95 -1.75 -1.46
N ALA A 47 -4.06 -2.41 -1.80
CA ALA A 47 -4.27 -3.83 -1.52
C ALA A 47 -4.31 -4.68 -2.81
N TYR A 48 -3.33 -5.57 -2.99
CA TYR A 48 -3.16 -6.38 -4.19
C TYR A 48 -3.02 -7.87 -3.90
N THR A 49 -3.53 -8.71 -4.79
CA THR A 49 -3.01 -10.09 -4.92
C THR A 49 -1.57 -10.07 -5.43
N PRO A 50 -0.78 -11.14 -5.21
CA PRO A 50 0.57 -11.22 -5.79
C PRO A 50 0.59 -10.99 -7.30
N GLU A 51 -0.34 -11.53 -8.08
CA GLU A 51 -0.35 -11.34 -9.53
C GLU A 51 -0.68 -9.91 -9.94
N GLU A 52 -1.70 -9.30 -9.31
CA GLU A 52 -2.04 -7.89 -9.54
C GLU A 52 -0.86 -6.99 -9.18
N PHE A 53 -0.16 -7.26 -8.08
CA PHE A 53 1.00 -6.49 -7.68
C PHE A 53 2.14 -6.59 -8.70
N HIS A 54 2.49 -7.80 -9.14
CA HIS A 54 3.52 -7.99 -10.17
C HIS A 54 3.16 -7.29 -11.47
N ASP A 55 1.89 -7.31 -11.86
CA ASP A 55 1.42 -6.59 -13.05
C ASP A 55 1.52 -5.07 -12.86
N ARG A 56 1.02 -4.55 -11.74
CA ARG A 56 1.05 -3.13 -11.43
C ARG A 56 2.47 -2.61 -11.28
N LEU A 57 3.40 -3.40 -10.76
CA LEU A 57 4.81 -3.02 -10.65
C LEU A 57 5.48 -2.83 -12.03
N ARG A 58 4.99 -3.48 -13.10
CA ARG A 58 5.50 -3.25 -14.46
C ARG A 58 4.95 -1.97 -15.07
N HIS A 59 3.68 -1.65 -14.79
CA HIS A 59 2.93 -0.61 -15.50
C HIS A 59 2.76 0.70 -14.72
N SER A 60 2.89 0.70 -13.40
CA SER A 60 2.72 1.88 -12.54
C SER A 60 4.05 2.58 -12.27
N ILE A 61 4.18 3.81 -12.75
CA ILE A 61 5.35 4.67 -12.47
C ILE A 61 5.49 4.89 -10.95
N VAL A 62 4.37 5.09 -10.24
CA VAL A 62 4.35 5.30 -8.78
C VAL A 62 4.89 4.08 -8.04
N LEU A 63 4.42 2.87 -8.37
CA LEU A 63 4.93 1.66 -7.70
C LEU A 63 6.38 1.36 -8.06
N ARG A 64 6.80 1.66 -9.30
CA ARG A 64 8.20 1.51 -9.71
C ARG A 64 9.12 2.45 -8.94
N ASP A 65 8.73 3.71 -8.80
CA ASP A 65 9.47 4.69 -8.00
C ASP A 65 9.54 4.25 -6.53
N ALA A 66 8.38 3.96 -5.93
CA ALA A 66 8.27 3.45 -4.55
C ALA A 66 9.14 2.21 -4.31
N SER A 67 9.26 1.32 -5.30
CA SER A 67 10.07 0.11 -5.17
C SER A 67 11.57 0.35 -4.94
N THR A 68 12.05 1.56 -5.22
CA THR A 68 13.46 1.94 -5.02
C THR A 68 13.77 2.34 -3.57
N TYR A 69 12.76 2.71 -2.77
CA TYR A 69 12.94 3.20 -1.40
C TYR A 69 11.99 2.58 -0.36
N TRP A 70 11.05 1.72 -0.76
CA TRP A 70 10.15 1.05 0.17
C TRP A 70 10.90 0.20 1.21
N LYS A 71 10.26 -0.01 2.35
CA LYS A 71 10.73 -0.98 3.35
C LYS A 71 9.81 -2.19 3.34
N ARG A 72 10.38 -3.36 3.17
CA ARG A 72 9.66 -4.63 3.28
C ARG A 72 9.59 -5.03 4.75
N ILE A 73 8.39 -5.36 5.21
CA ILE A 73 8.13 -5.89 6.54
C ILE A 73 7.59 -7.31 6.34
N ALA A 74 8.19 -8.30 7.00
CA ALA A 74 7.88 -9.73 6.87
C ALA A 74 7.33 -10.27 8.19
#